data_AF-A0A6I3EXS4-F1
#
_entry.id   AF-A0A6I3EXS4-F1
#
_cell.length_a   1.000
_cell.length_b   1.000
_cell.length_c   1.000
_cell.angle_alpha   90.00
_cell.angle_beta   90.00
_cell.angle_gamma   90.00
#
_symmetry.space_group_name_H-M   'P 1'
#
loop_
_entity.id
_entity.type
_entity.pdbx_description
1 polymer ?
#
loop_
_entity_poly.entity_id
_entity_poly.type
_entity_poly.pdbx_seq_one_letter_code
_entity_poly.pdbx_strand_id
1 'polypeptide(L)'
;MDAPDARSFPDIGLPPQGTPMWHIREAPLPLGRWRCRTIGDDTHDDSEVVTGPIDTGDSFVYGYCDVDAMGRSVMHLNPVVIPDAPALWFVALPDRTDPRPAMTLVGFATDHLPPGTIIGDPEFFSLPVDPTEQVGAISWWFEEGVVDQLFIAEQWRRHHLARLFTAAAQGFQVHNGWPPKLTSNGRRTALGEHLATRALFPDRYAPLEVLAPPMDPTPDGGSR
;
A
#
# COMPACT_ATOMS: atom_id res chain seq x y z
N MET A 1 -20.75 -12.82 -16.91
CA MET A 1 -20.37 -12.07 -15.70
C MET A 1 -19.02 -11.51 -16.03
N ASP A 2 -19.00 -10.26 -16.49
CA ASP A 2 -17.81 -9.67 -17.08
C ASP A 2 -16.72 -9.53 -16.02
N ALA A 3 -15.46 -9.73 -16.43
CA ALA A 3 -14.31 -9.43 -15.60
C ALA A 3 -14.45 -8.00 -15.04
N PRO A 4 -13.97 -7.72 -13.81
CA PRO A 4 -13.93 -6.34 -13.34
C PRO A 4 -13.24 -5.50 -14.41
N ASP A 5 -13.98 -4.51 -14.91
CA ASP A 5 -13.60 -3.64 -16.01
C ASP A 5 -12.14 -3.20 -15.79
N ALA A 6 -11.27 -3.46 -16.77
CA ALA A 6 -9.86 -3.14 -16.66
C ALA A 6 -9.73 -1.62 -16.59
N ARG A 7 -9.81 -1.05 -15.38
CA ARG A 7 -9.79 0.39 -15.17
C ARG A 7 -8.49 0.93 -15.77
N SER A 8 -8.61 1.66 -16.86
CA SER A 8 -7.48 2.32 -17.48
C SER A 8 -7.03 3.50 -16.63
N PHE A 9 -5.72 3.71 -16.56
CA PHE A 9 -5.16 4.95 -16.04
C PHE A 9 -5.15 6.00 -17.16
N PRO A 10 -5.45 7.26 -16.85
CA PRO A 10 -5.18 8.36 -17.78
C PRO A 10 -3.71 8.37 -18.20
N ASP A 11 -3.43 8.68 -19.46
CA ASP A 11 -2.06 8.83 -19.99
C ASP A 11 -1.48 10.19 -19.57
N ILE A 12 -1.17 10.31 -18.28
CA ILE A 12 -0.69 11.52 -17.63
C ILE A 12 0.60 11.18 -16.90
N GLY A 13 1.61 12.03 -17.04
CA GLY A 13 2.89 11.86 -16.34
C GLY A 13 2.75 11.96 -14.82
N LEU A 14 3.69 11.33 -14.09
CA LEU A 14 3.72 11.43 -12.64
C LEU A 14 3.81 12.90 -12.20
N PRO A 15 2.97 13.36 -11.26
CA PRO A 15 3.03 14.73 -10.78
C PRO A 15 4.34 15.00 -10.02
N PRO A 16 4.72 16.27 -9.84
CA PRO A 16 5.88 16.65 -9.04
C PRO A 16 5.88 16.04 -7.62
N GLN A 17 7.07 15.88 -7.06
CA GLN A 17 7.21 15.49 -5.65
C GLN A 17 6.51 16.52 -4.75
N GLY A 18 5.75 16.04 -3.76
CA GLY A 18 5.00 16.89 -2.85
C GLY A 18 3.64 17.37 -3.38
N THR A 19 3.24 17.03 -4.62
CA THR A 19 1.86 17.23 -5.05
C THR A 19 0.91 16.51 -4.09
N PRO A 20 -0.17 17.15 -3.61
CA PRO A 20 -1.12 16.52 -2.71
C PRO A 20 -1.69 15.23 -3.30
N MET A 21 -1.84 14.21 -2.46
CA MET A 21 -2.53 12.99 -2.81
C MET A 21 -3.79 12.84 -1.97
N TRP A 22 -4.94 13.00 -2.60
CA TRP A 22 -6.27 12.93 -1.98
C TRP A 22 -7.08 11.78 -2.56
N HIS A 23 -8.24 11.50 -1.96
CA HIS A 23 -9.01 10.30 -2.24
C HIS A 23 -10.49 10.58 -2.47
N ILE A 24 -11.07 9.81 -3.37
CA ILE A 24 -12.50 9.81 -3.66
C ILE A 24 -13.08 8.49 -3.18
N ARG A 25 -14.10 8.55 -2.32
CA ARG A 25 -15.01 7.43 -2.02
C ARG A 25 -16.18 7.49 -3.00
N GLU A 26 -16.11 6.68 -4.04
CA GLU A 26 -17.06 6.69 -5.16
C GLU A 26 -18.39 6.04 -4.77
N ALA A 27 -18.33 4.90 -4.07
CA ALA A 27 -19.50 4.15 -3.62
C ALA A 27 -19.19 3.28 -2.40
N PRO A 28 -20.15 3.09 -1.48
CA PRO A 28 -19.99 2.13 -0.40
C PRO A 28 -20.03 0.68 -0.91
N LEU A 29 -19.28 -0.19 -0.25
CA LEU A 29 -19.17 -1.62 -0.51
C LEU A 29 -19.47 -2.40 0.78
N PRO A 30 -19.72 -3.73 0.71
CA PRO A 30 -19.92 -4.55 1.90
C PRO A 30 -18.77 -4.47 2.90
N LEU A 31 -19.09 -4.72 4.18
CA LEU A 31 -18.15 -4.72 5.32
C LEU A 31 -17.56 -3.33 5.65
N GLY A 32 -18.30 -2.26 5.37
CA GLY A 32 -17.85 -0.89 5.65
C GLY A 32 -16.77 -0.40 4.68
N ARG A 33 -16.53 -1.14 3.60
CA ARG A 33 -15.53 -0.80 2.59
C ARG A 33 -16.08 0.24 1.61
N TRP A 34 -15.18 0.83 0.83
CA TRP A 34 -15.48 1.82 -0.19
C TRP A 34 -14.79 1.48 -1.49
N ARG A 35 -15.52 1.59 -2.59
CA ARG A 35 -14.89 1.76 -3.89
C ARG A 35 -14.22 3.12 -3.87
N CYS A 36 -12.92 3.17 -4.12
CA CYS A 36 -12.18 4.41 -4.06
C CYS A 36 -11.15 4.58 -5.16
N ARG A 37 -10.80 5.85 -5.40
CA ARG A 37 -9.80 6.29 -6.35
C ARG A 37 -8.89 7.31 -5.67
N THR A 38 -7.60 7.26 -5.97
CA THR A 38 -6.58 8.14 -5.38
C THR A 38 -6.04 9.08 -6.45
N ILE A 39 -6.09 10.38 -6.19
CA ILE A 39 -5.80 11.45 -7.13
C ILE A 39 -4.54 12.21 -6.70
N GLY A 40 -3.76 12.68 -7.68
CA GLY A 40 -2.60 13.54 -7.48
C GLY A 40 -2.71 14.86 -8.22
N ASP A 41 -3.16 15.90 -7.52
CA ASP A 41 -3.22 17.30 -7.95
C ASP A 41 -3.35 18.22 -6.73
N ASP A 42 -3.53 19.53 -6.93
CA ASP A 42 -3.64 20.55 -5.89
C ASP A 42 -5.08 21.01 -5.60
N THR A 43 -6.08 20.26 -6.08
CA THR A 43 -7.50 20.64 -5.89
C THR A 43 -8.00 20.41 -4.46
N HIS A 44 -7.30 19.56 -3.70
CA HIS A 44 -7.63 19.16 -2.34
C HIS A 44 -6.36 19.02 -1.49
N ASP A 45 -6.53 19.06 -0.17
CA ASP A 45 -5.41 18.90 0.76
C ASP A 45 -4.86 17.47 0.74
N ASP A 46 -3.59 17.30 1.12
CA ASP A 46 -2.97 15.97 1.19
C ASP A 46 -3.72 15.04 2.13
N SER A 47 -4.06 13.86 1.62
CA SER A 47 -4.87 12.82 2.26
C SER A 47 -6.33 13.21 2.55
N GLU A 48 -6.85 14.30 1.97
CA GLU A 48 -8.28 14.60 2.05
C GLU A 48 -9.11 13.45 1.44
N VAL A 49 -10.29 13.19 2.00
CA VAL A 49 -11.24 12.20 1.48
C VAL A 49 -12.55 12.90 1.17
N VAL A 50 -12.91 12.93 -0.10
CA VAL A 50 -14.23 13.38 -0.55
C VAL A 50 -15.10 12.18 -0.92
N THR A 51 -16.42 12.36 -0.88
CA THR A 51 -17.38 11.28 -1.16
C THR A 51 -18.34 11.71 -2.26
N GLY A 52 -18.60 10.79 -3.20
CA GLY A 52 -19.55 10.99 -4.29
C GLY A 52 -18.92 10.84 -5.67
N PRO A 53 -19.72 10.97 -6.73
CA PRO A 53 -19.21 11.03 -8.09
C PRO A 53 -18.47 12.37 -8.27
N ILE A 54 -17.15 12.32 -8.34
CA ILE A 54 -16.30 13.49 -8.57
C ILE A 54 -15.64 13.32 -9.95
N ASP A 55 -15.92 14.25 -10.84
CA ASP A 55 -15.17 14.37 -12.08
C ASP A 55 -13.80 14.98 -11.78
N THR A 56 -12.76 14.30 -12.21
CA THR A 56 -11.37 14.70 -12.00
C THR A 56 -10.70 15.13 -13.30
N GLY A 57 -11.43 15.15 -14.43
CA GLY A 57 -10.86 15.50 -15.73
C GLY A 57 -9.52 14.80 -16.00
N ASP A 58 -8.49 15.62 -16.23
CA ASP A 58 -7.12 15.19 -16.50
C ASP A 58 -6.23 15.20 -15.23
N SER A 59 -6.78 14.84 -14.06
CA SER A 59 -5.95 14.62 -12.87
C SER A 59 -5.23 13.28 -12.94
N PHE A 60 -4.01 13.24 -12.39
CA PHE A 60 -3.26 12.00 -12.27
C PHE A 60 -3.95 11.06 -11.29
N VAL A 61 -4.08 9.78 -11.66
CA VAL A 61 -4.65 8.74 -10.79
C VAL A 61 -3.54 7.81 -10.32
N TYR A 62 -3.30 7.76 -9.00
CA TYR A 62 -2.33 6.84 -8.40
C TYR A 62 -2.82 5.40 -8.38
N GLY A 63 -4.13 5.21 -8.18
CA GLY A 63 -4.70 3.88 -8.05
C GLY A 63 -6.20 3.86 -7.80
N TYR A 64 -6.76 2.66 -7.89
CA TYR A 64 -8.15 2.33 -7.61
C TYR A 64 -8.22 1.19 -6.61
N CYS A 65 -9.24 1.18 -5.75
CA CYS A 65 -9.59 0.02 -4.93
C CYS A 65 -11.07 -0.33 -5.11
N ASP A 66 -11.37 -1.62 -5.17
CA ASP A 66 -12.72 -2.17 -5.35
C ASP A 66 -12.80 -3.57 -4.71
N VAL A 67 -13.87 -4.30 -4.99
CA VAL A 67 -13.99 -5.74 -4.70
C VAL A 67 -14.17 -6.55 -5.98
N ASP A 68 -13.63 -7.76 -5.99
CA ASP A 68 -13.88 -8.72 -7.08
C ASP A 68 -15.23 -9.44 -6.92
N ALA A 69 -15.52 -10.35 -7.86
CA ALA A 69 -16.74 -11.15 -7.85
C ALA A 69 -16.87 -12.08 -6.61
N MET A 70 -15.78 -12.36 -5.91
CA MET A 70 -15.76 -13.13 -4.66
C MET A 70 -15.84 -12.22 -3.42
N GLY A 71 -15.92 -10.90 -3.60
CA GLY A 71 -15.95 -9.93 -2.52
C GLY A 71 -14.58 -9.64 -1.89
N ARG A 72 -13.49 -10.13 -2.49
CA ARG A 72 -12.11 -9.86 -2.05
C ARG A 72 -11.71 -8.45 -2.45
N SER A 73 -10.94 -7.78 -1.61
CA SER A 73 -10.45 -6.44 -1.98
C SER A 73 -9.48 -6.55 -3.14
N VAL A 74 -9.56 -5.64 -4.10
CA VAL A 74 -8.63 -5.56 -5.22
C VAL A 74 -8.12 -4.14 -5.33
N MET A 75 -6.83 -4.00 -5.59
CA MET A 75 -6.21 -2.71 -5.84
C MET A 75 -5.45 -2.69 -7.16
N HIS A 76 -5.71 -1.67 -7.94
CA HIS A 76 -4.97 -1.37 -9.16
C HIS A 76 -4.11 -0.13 -8.93
N LEU A 77 -2.80 -0.26 -9.10
CA LEU A 77 -1.86 0.86 -9.03
C LEU A 77 -1.44 1.29 -10.43
N ASN A 78 -1.29 2.59 -10.62
CA ASN A 78 -0.83 3.13 -11.90
C ASN A 78 0.61 2.67 -12.15
N PRO A 79 0.90 1.99 -13.27
CA PRO A 79 2.25 1.49 -13.56
C PRO A 79 3.29 2.61 -13.64
N VAL A 80 2.90 3.84 -13.99
CA VAL A 80 3.81 5.01 -13.98
C VAL A 80 4.35 5.29 -12.56
N VAL A 81 3.60 4.95 -11.52
CA VAL A 81 4.02 5.08 -10.12
C VAL A 81 5.04 3.99 -9.77
N ILE A 82 4.94 2.80 -10.37
CA ILE A 82 5.68 1.58 -10.02
C ILE A 82 6.26 0.87 -11.26
N PRO A 83 7.08 1.55 -12.08
CA PRO A 83 7.39 1.14 -13.46
C PRO A 83 8.05 -0.23 -13.62
N ASP A 84 8.79 -0.70 -12.61
CA ASP A 84 9.50 -1.98 -12.63
C ASP A 84 9.07 -2.93 -11.50
N ALA A 85 7.95 -2.63 -10.84
CA ALA A 85 7.47 -3.49 -9.76
C ALA A 85 6.85 -4.77 -10.34
N PRO A 86 7.18 -5.95 -9.80
CA PRO A 86 6.49 -7.17 -10.17
C PRO A 86 5.00 -7.06 -9.82
N ALA A 87 4.18 -7.81 -10.55
CA ALA A 87 2.77 -7.91 -10.25
C ALA A 87 2.59 -8.69 -8.94
N LEU A 88 1.98 -8.06 -7.92
CA LEU A 88 1.81 -8.66 -6.59
C LEU A 88 0.34 -8.86 -6.27
N TRP A 89 0.03 -9.94 -5.57
CA TRP A 89 -1.16 -10.07 -4.73
C TRP A 89 -0.75 -10.05 -3.25
N PHE A 90 -1.70 -9.85 -2.34
CA PHE A 90 -1.42 -9.60 -0.93
C PHE A 90 -2.25 -10.44 0.03
N VAL A 91 -1.68 -10.70 1.22
CA VAL A 91 -2.39 -11.19 2.39
C VAL A 91 -2.50 -10.05 3.41
N ALA A 92 -3.73 -9.77 3.86
CA ALA A 92 -4.03 -8.84 4.93
C ALA A 92 -4.12 -9.56 6.27
N LEU A 93 -3.21 -9.21 7.18
CA LEU A 93 -3.08 -9.81 8.50
C LEU A 93 -3.36 -8.75 9.57
N PRO A 94 -4.55 -8.75 10.20
CA PRO A 94 -4.82 -7.90 11.35
C PRO A 94 -4.10 -8.44 12.60
N ASP A 95 -3.35 -7.57 13.28
CA ASP A 95 -2.89 -7.82 14.64
C ASP A 95 -3.69 -6.96 15.60
N ARG A 96 -4.42 -7.61 16.51
CA ARG A 96 -5.24 -6.96 17.54
C ARG A 96 -4.75 -7.27 18.95
N THR A 97 -3.59 -7.92 19.06
CA THR A 97 -3.03 -8.38 20.32
C THR A 97 -2.08 -7.35 20.95
N ASP A 98 -1.49 -6.48 20.13
CA ASP A 98 -0.77 -5.29 20.59
C ASP A 98 -1.75 -4.21 21.08
N PRO A 99 -1.40 -3.40 22.11
CA PRO A 99 -2.18 -2.23 22.52
C PRO A 99 -2.46 -1.22 21.38
N ARG A 100 -1.68 -1.25 20.29
CA ARG A 100 -1.97 -0.52 19.06
C ARG A 100 -2.33 -1.50 17.94
N PRO A 101 -3.63 -1.64 17.61
CA PRO A 101 -4.07 -2.52 16.54
C PRO A 101 -3.34 -2.21 15.23
N ALA A 102 -2.74 -3.22 14.62
CA ALA A 102 -1.97 -3.11 13.40
C ALA A 102 -2.62 -3.89 12.26
N MET A 103 -2.33 -3.44 11.04
CA MET A 103 -2.62 -4.17 9.82
C MET A 103 -1.31 -4.41 9.10
N THR A 104 -1.11 -5.64 8.62
CA THR A 104 0.02 -5.99 7.77
C THR A 104 -0.46 -6.43 6.40
N LEU A 105 0.14 -5.90 5.33
CA LEU A 105 0.04 -6.47 3.99
C LEU A 105 1.33 -7.19 3.65
N VAL A 106 1.23 -8.47 3.33
CA VAL A 106 2.33 -9.31 2.86
C VAL A 106 2.16 -9.54 1.36
N GLY A 107 3.15 -9.21 0.54
CA GLY A 107 3.06 -9.31 -0.92
C GLY A 107 3.76 -10.54 -1.49
N PHE A 108 3.15 -11.15 -2.49
CA PHE A 108 3.65 -12.34 -3.20
C PHE A 108 3.65 -12.11 -4.71
N ALA A 109 4.75 -12.47 -5.38
CA ALA A 109 4.92 -12.38 -6.83
C ALA A 109 4.73 -13.74 -7.50
N THR A 110 3.59 -14.38 -7.27
CA THR A 110 3.22 -15.68 -7.85
C THR A 110 1.91 -15.57 -8.64
N ASP A 111 1.56 -16.59 -9.43
CA ASP A 111 0.38 -16.61 -10.28
C ASP A 111 -0.87 -17.22 -9.62
N HIS A 112 -0.80 -17.54 -8.31
CA HIS A 112 -1.91 -18.11 -7.55
C HIS A 112 -3.15 -17.22 -7.51
N LEU A 113 -2.96 -15.89 -7.57
CA LEU A 113 -4.04 -14.92 -7.59
C LEU A 113 -3.76 -13.78 -8.57
N PRO A 114 -4.80 -13.14 -9.12
CA PRO A 114 -4.64 -11.96 -9.95
C PRO A 114 -3.90 -10.84 -9.21
N PRO A 115 -3.03 -10.07 -9.89
CA PRO A 115 -2.36 -8.92 -9.29
C PRO A 115 -3.35 -7.93 -8.67
N GLY A 116 -2.98 -7.37 -7.53
CA GLY A 116 -3.79 -6.43 -6.77
C GLY A 116 -4.80 -7.08 -5.83
N THR A 117 -5.05 -8.39 -5.93
CA THR A 117 -5.96 -9.10 -5.03
C THR A 117 -5.42 -9.08 -3.61
N ILE A 118 -6.29 -8.83 -2.63
CA ILE A 118 -5.97 -8.85 -1.21
C ILE A 118 -6.90 -9.85 -0.52
N ILE A 119 -6.31 -10.87 0.10
CA ILE A 119 -7.02 -11.94 0.81
C ILE A 119 -6.74 -11.89 2.31
N GLY A 120 -7.58 -12.55 3.10
CA GLY A 120 -7.35 -12.74 4.53
C GLY A 120 -6.63 -14.06 4.86
N ASP A 121 -6.26 -14.20 6.12
CA ASP A 121 -5.55 -15.35 6.68
C ASP A 121 -6.18 -16.73 6.36
N PRO A 122 -7.52 -16.93 6.47
CA PRO A 122 -8.12 -18.23 6.20
C PRO A 122 -8.01 -18.68 4.74
N GLU A 123 -8.10 -17.74 3.79
CA GLU A 123 -7.96 -18.05 2.36
C GLU A 123 -6.50 -18.35 2.02
N PHE A 124 -5.56 -17.60 2.61
CA PHE A 124 -4.13 -17.80 2.39
C PHE A 124 -3.66 -19.20 2.79
N PHE A 125 -4.07 -19.71 3.96
CA PHE A 125 -3.71 -21.07 4.40
C PHE A 125 -4.26 -22.20 3.52
N SER A 126 -5.20 -21.90 2.62
CA SER A 126 -5.70 -22.86 1.64
C SER A 126 -4.90 -22.89 0.33
N LEU A 127 -4.01 -21.93 0.11
CA LEU A 127 -3.19 -21.83 -1.10
C LEU A 127 -1.87 -22.60 -0.93
N PRO A 128 -1.37 -23.26 -1.99
CA PRO A 128 -0.09 -23.97 -1.97
C PRO A 128 1.10 -23.00 -2.18
N VAL A 129 1.13 -21.90 -1.42
CA VAL A 129 2.16 -20.86 -1.51
C VAL A 129 3.25 -21.12 -0.47
N ASP A 130 4.51 -21.10 -0.88
CA ASP A 130 5.62 -21.20 0.07
C ASP A 130 5.83 -19.83 0.75
N PRO A 131 5.83 -19.74 2.09
CA PRO A 131 6.05 -18.47 2.79
C PRO A 131 7.36 -17.76 2.39
N THR A 132 8.36 -18.49 1.92
CA THR A 132 9.64 -17.92 1.43
C THR A 132 9.51 -17.19 0.10
N GLU A 133 8.39 -17.34 -0.62
CA GLU A 133 8.05 -16.57 -1.83
C GLU A 133 7.58 -15.14 -1.51
N GLN A 134 7.53 -14.78 -0.23
CA GLN A 134 7.25 -13.42 0.20
C GLN A 134 8.26 -12.43 -0.40
N VAL A 135 7.71 -11.40 -1.05
CA VAL A 135 8.47 -10.31 -1.66
C VAL A 135 8.77 -9.18 -0.65
N GLY A 136 7.84 -8.93 0.25
CA GLY A 136 7.94 -7.90 1.27
C GLY A 136 6.69 -7.85 2.15
N ALA A 137 6.72 -6.95 3.12
CA ALA A 137 5.56 -6.65 3.96
C ALA A 137 5.59 -5.20 4.44
N ILE A 138 4.40 -4.63 4.63
CA ILE A 138 4.21 -3.35 5.31
C ILE A 138 3.23 -3.54 6.47
N SER A 139 3.61 -3.07 7.66
CA SER A 139 2.80 -3.07 8.86
C SER A 139 2.60 -1.65 9.37
N TRP A 140 1.38 -1.32 9.77
CA TRP A 140 1.02 0.01 10.26
C TRP A 140 -0.09 -0.05 11.31
N TRP A 141 -0.10 0.90 12.23
CA TRP A 141 -1.19 1.10 13.19
C TRP A 141 -2.36 1.75 12.45
N PHE A 142 -3.33 0.96 12.02
CA PHE A 142 -4.35 1.39 11.07
C PHE A 142 -5.33 2.41 11.65
N GLU A 143 -5.47 2.50 12.97
CA GLU A 143 -6.30 3.54 13.60
C GLU A 143 -5.59 4.90 13.63
N GLU A 144 -4.25 4.91 13.58
CA GLU A 144 -3.44 6.13 13.66
C GLU A 144 -2.87 6.56 12.30
N GLY A 145 -2.81 5.64 11.33
CA GLY A 145 -2.17 5.90 10.04
C GLY A 145 -0.64 6.01 10.17
N VAL A 146 -0.02 5.20 11.03
CA VAL A 146 1.42 5.26 11.29
C VAL A 146 2.07 3.95 10.88
N VAL A 147 2.98 4.01 9.91
CA VAL A 147 3.77 2.87 9.45
C VAL A 147 4.78 2.50 10.54
N ASP A 148 4.67 1.27 11.03
CA ASP A 148 5.60 0.70 11.99
C ASP A 148 6.80 0.07 11.25
N GLN A 149 6.52 -0.73 10.21
CA GLN A 149 7.54 -1.49 9.49
C GLN A 149 7.25 -1.56 7.99
N LEU A 150 8.31 -1.49 7.20
CA LEU A 150 8.30 -1.79 5.77
C LEU A 150 9.54 -2.59 5.43
N PHE A 151 9.35 -3.86 5.10
CA PHE A 151 10.41 -4.80 4.75
C PHE A 151 10.27 -5.24 3.30
N ILE A 152 11.38 -5.26 2.57
CA ILE A 152 11.48 -5.84 1.22
C ILE A 152 12.64 -6.82 1.24
N ALA A 153 12.37 -8.05 0.81
CA ALA A 153 13.38 -9.09 0.69
C ALA A 153 14.51 -8.65 -0.25
N GLU A 154 15.75 -8.99 0.09
CA GLU A 154 16.94 -8.38 -0.50
C GLU A 154 16.97 -8.49 -2.03
N GLN A 155 16.65 -9.66 -2.56
CA GLN A 155 16.62 -9.97 -4.00
C GLN A 155 15.56 -9.18 -4.78
N TRP A 156 14.59 -8.59 -4.09
CA TRP A 156 13.50 -7.81 -4.70
C TRP A 156 13.71 -6.30 -4.57
N ARG A 157 14.77 -5.84 -3.89
CA ARG A 157 15.03 -4.40 -3.71
C ARG A 157 15.31 -3.73 -5.04
N ARG A 158 15.07 -2.41 -5.08
CA ARG A 158 15.23 -1.53 -6.26
C ARG A 158 14.24 -1.76 -7.40
N HIS A 159 13.19 -2.54 -7.18
CA HIS A 159 12.06 -2.71 -8.10
C HIS A 159 10.83 -1.88 -7.70
N HIS A 160 11.04 -0.66 -7.18
CA HIS A 160 9.95 0.23 -6.73
C HIS A 160 8.96 -0.33 -5.68
N LEU A 161 9.26 -1.50 -5.10
CA LEU A 161 8.35 -2.21 -4.20
C LEU A 161 8.00 -1.43 -2.93
N ALA A 162 8.95 -0.69 -2.35
CA ALA A 162 8.64 0.15 -1.19
C ALA A 162 7.50 1.14 -1.50
N ARG A 163 7.52 1.74 -2.70
CA ARG A 163 6.45 2.63 -3.16
C ARG A 163 5.16 1.88 -3.43
N LEU A 164 5.24 0.69 -4.03
CA LEU A 164 4.09 -0.19 -4.25
C LEU A 164 3.42 -0.53 -2.90
N PHE A 165 4.17 -0.97 -1.89
CA PHE A 165 3.63 -1.31 -0.57
C PHE A 165 3.03 -0.10 0.15
N THR A 166 3.68 1.07 0.12
CA THR A 166 3.10 2.27 0.74
C THR A 166 1.83 2.73 0.01
N ALA A 167 1.80 2.70 -1.32
CA ALA A 167 0.59 2.98 -2.10
C ALA A 167 -0.51 1.94 -1.82
N ALA A 168 -0.11 0.67 -1.62
CA ALA A 168 -1.00 -0.42 -1.27
C ALA A 168 -1.69 -0.22 0.07
N ALA A 169 -0.90 0.02 1.11
CA ALA A 169 -1.41 0.30 2.43
C ALA A 169 -2.31 1.54 2.43
N GLN A 170 -1.93 2.60 1.72
CA GLN A 170 -2.73 3.83 1.62
C GLN A 170 -4.09 3.56 0.95
N GLY A 171 -4.10 2.87 -0.20
CA GLY A 171 -5.33 2.50 -0.88
C GLY A 171 -6.22 1.62 -0.01
N PHE A 172 -5.63 0.61 0.63
CA PHE A 172 -6.33 -0.29 1.55
C PHE A 172 -6.89 0.45 2.78
N GLN A 173 -6.17 1.43 3.31
CA GLN A 173 -6.60 2.27 4.42
C GLN A 173 -7.90 3.02 4.09
N VAL A 174 -7.92 3.73 2.95
CA VAL A 174 -9.11 4.47 2.50
C VAL A 174 -10.25 3.51 2.14
N HIS A 175 -9.93 2.42 1.46
CA HIS A 175 -10.87 1.37 1.08
C HIS A 175 -11.59 0.78 2.28
N ASN A 176 -10.93 0.61 3.44
CA ASN A 176 -11.55 0.10 4.66
C ASN A 176 -12.22 1.18 5.53
N GLY A 177 -12.28 2.43 5.05
CA GLY A 177 -12.92 3.50 5.78
C GLY A 177 -12.06 4.18 6.85
N TRP A 178 -10.78 3.78 6.99
CA TRP A 178 -9.87 4.23 8.05
C TRP A 178 -9.23 5.61 7.75
N PRO A 179 -8.57 6.25 8.73
CA PRO A 179 -7.89 7.53 8.54
C PRO A 179 -6.92 7.48 7.37
N PRO A 180 -7.08 8.33 6.35
CA PRO A 180 -6.44 8.12 5.05
C PRO A 180 -4.93 8.33 5.11
N LYS A 181 -4.42 9.22 5.96
CA LYS A 181 -3.02 9.65 5.91
C LYS A 181 -2.09 8.62 6.55
N LEU A 182 -1.27 7.96 5.74
CA LEU A 182 -0.13 7.18 6.24
C LEU A 182 1.11 8.05 6.45
N THR A 183 1.74 7.90 7.61
CA THR A 183 2.94 8.63 8.02
C THR A 183 3.99 7.70 8.64
N SER A 184 5.25 8.14 8.69
CA SER A 184 6.29 7.44 9.48
C SER A 184 6.39 8.04 10.88
N ASN A 185 6.86 7.25 11.86
CA ASN A 185 7.00 7.66 13.27
C ASN A 185 8.40 8.20 13.67
N GLY A 186 9.28 8.50 12.71
CA GLY A 186 10.64 9.01 13.00
C GLY A 186 11.68 7.95 13.37
N ARG A 187 11.28 6.68 13.54
CA ARG A 187 12.21 5.54 13.68
C ARG A 187 12.39 4.85 12.33
N ARG A 188 13.61 4.81 11.81
CA ARG A 188 13.92 4.20 10.50
C ARG A 188 15.30 3.54 10.49
N THR A 189 15.49 2.56 9.62
CA THR A 189 16.83 2.01 9.34
C THR A 189 17.60 2.95 8.39
N ALA A 190 18.91 2.72 8.20
CA ALA A 190 19.69 3.48 7.21
C ALA A 190 19.12 3.32 5.79
N LEU A 191 18.66 2.12 5.42
CA LEU A 191 17.98 1.89 4.14
C LEU A 191 16.64 2.64 4.06
N GLY A 192 15.88 2.68 5.16
CA GLY A 192 14.64 3.44 5.26
C GLY A 192 14.86 4.96 5.11
N GLU A 193 15.97 5.48 5.63
CA GLU A 193 16.32 6.89 5.47
C GLU A 193 16.69 7.22 4.01
N HIS A 194 17.43 6.33 3.33
CA HIS A 194 17.68 6.47 1.90
C HIS A 194 16.38 6.43 1.07
N LEU A 195 15.39 5.63 1.47
CA LEU A 195 14.08 5.63 0.84
C LEU A 195 13.36 6.97 1.06
N ALA A 196 13.37 7.52 2.28
CA ALA A 196 12.69 8.77 2.64
C ALA A 196 13.14 9.95 1.77
N THR A 197 14.44 10.06 1.49
CA THR A 197 15.00 11.13 0.62
C THR A 197 14.50 11.10 -0.83
N ARG A 198 13.84 10.02 -1.25
CA ARG A 198 13.28 9.84 -2.60
C ARG A 198 11.76 9.60 -2.59
N ALA A 199 11.11 9.85 -1.45
CA ALA A 199 9.68 9.66 -1.31
C ALA A 199 8.89 10.69 -2.14
N LEU A 200 7.78 10.26 -2.75
CA LEU A 200 6.89 11.17 -3.49
C LEU A 200 6.24 12.21 -2.57
N PHE A 201 6.06 11.86 -1.29
CA PHE A 201 5.40 12.68 -0.27
C PHE A 201 6.36 12.86 0.93
N PRO A 202 7.35 13.76 0.84
CA PRO A 202 8.36 13.92 1.89
C PRO A 202 7.74 14.32 3.24
N ASP A 203 6.68 15.12 3.24
CA ASP A 203 6.01 15.60 4.46
C ASP A 203 5.27 14.51 5.24
N ARG A 204 5.14 13.30 4.68
CA ARG A 204 4.62 12.12 5.39
C ARG A 204 5.69 11.39 6.19
N TYR A 205 6.96 11.75 6.03
CA TYR A 205 8.06 11.22 6.81
C TYR A 205 8.39 12.17 7.95
N ALA A 206 7.99 11.80 9.17
CA ALA A 206 8.44 12.51 10.38
C ALA A 206 9.99 12.59 10.43
N PRO A 207 10.54 13.66 11.04
CA PRO A 207 11.98 13.80 11.24
C PRO A 207 12.63 12.53 11.81
N LEU A 208 13.88 12.24 11.42
CA LEU A 208 14.59 11.07 11.94
C LEU A 208 14.94 11.31 13.42
N GLU A 209 14.38 10.49 14.30
CA GLU A 209 14.65 10.51 15.73
C GLU A 209 15.50 9.30 16.14
N VAL A 210 15.25 8.13 15.55
CA VAL A 210 15.92 6.89 15.91
C VAL A 210 16.38 6.14 14.67
N LEU A 211 17.69 5.89 14.58
CA LEU A 211 18.27 4.99 13.60
C LEU A 211 18.17 3.54 14.10
N ALA A 212 17.21 2.78 13.58
CA ALA A 212 16.99 1.37 13.89
C ALA A 212 18.03 0.46 13.21
N PRO A 213 18.32 -0.73 13.78
CA PRO A 213 19.18 -1.71 13.13
C PRO A 213 18.57 -2.21 11.80
N PRO A 214 19.39 -2.78 10.89
CA PRO A 214 18.87 -3.46 9.70
C PRO A 214 17.85 -4.55 10.05
N MET A 215 16.86 -4.75 9.18
CA MET A 215 15.84 -5.79 9.34
C MET A 215 16.25 -7.13 8.73
N ASP A 216 17.27 -7.15 7.88
CA ASP A 216 17.80 -8.41 7.36
C ASP A 216 18.50 -9.17 8.48
N PRO A 217 18.34 -10.50 8.55
CA PRO A 217 19.13 -11.30 9.47
C PRO A 217 20.61 -11.09 9.19
N THR A 218 21.39 -10.79 10.23
CA THR A 218 22.84 -10.74 10.11
C THR A 218 23.37 -12.14 9.79
N PRO A 219 24.40 -12.29 8.93
CA PRO A 219 25.01 -13.58 8.59
C PRO A 219 25.41 -14.42 9.81
N ASP A 220 25.75 -13.75 10.91
CA ASP A 220 26.10 -14.36 12.19
C ASP A 220 24.85 -14.66 13.03
N GLY A 221 23.95 -15.50 12.50
CA GLY A 221 22.77 -16.01 13.18
C GLY A 221 23.10 -16.80 14.45
N GLY A 222 23.59 -16.12 15.48
CA GLY A 222 23.67 -16.62 16.84
C GLY A 222 22.28 -16.58 17.43
N SER A 223 21.63 -17.75 17.47
CA SER A 223 20.52 -18.03 18.36
C SER A 223 20.75 -17.39 19.73
N ARG A 224 19.86 -16.49 20.13
CA ARG A 224 19.65 -16.11 21.53
C ARG A 224 18.28 -16.60 21.96
#